data_AF-A0A1V4MXK5-F1
#
_entry.id   AF-A0A1V4MXK5-F1
#
_cell.length_a   1.000
_cell.length_b   1.000
_cell.length_c   1.000
_cell.angle_alpha   90.00
_cell.angle_beta   90.00
_cell.angle_gamma   90.00
#
_symmetry.space_group_name_H-M   'P 1'
#
loop_
_entity.id
_entity.type
_entity.pdbx_description
1 polymer ?
#
loop_
_entity_poly.entity_id
_entity_poly.type
_entity_poly.pdbx_seq_one_letter_code
_entity_poly.pdbx_strand_id
1 'polypeptide(L)' 'MLLILGDSISSVLHAEVGVQDEDPPLIVLNMDFRTWEDLEAYRVHTEHEAAVKVLRKYTTKLGAVDYEIP' A
#
# COMPACT_ATOMS: atom_id res chain seq x y z
N MET A 1 0.95 7.92 8.20
CA MET A 1 0.46 6.54 8.44
C MET A 1 0.66 5.67 7.21
N LEU A 2 0.16 6.02 6.02
CA LEU A 2 0.46 5.25 4.79
C LEU A 2 1.92 5.35 4.35
N LEU A 3 2.50 6.56 4.39
CA LEU A 3 3.92 6.77 4.11
C LEU A 3 4.86 6.17 5.17
N ILE A 4 4.34 5.86 6.37
CA ILE A 4 5.15 5.26 7.46
C ILE A 4 5.44 3.79 7.14
N LEU A 5 4.61 3.14 6.31
CA LEU A 5 4.82 1.75 5.91
C LEU A 5 6.13 1.57 5.14
N GLY A 6 6.55 2.57 4.35
CA GLY A 6 7.84 2.54 3.64
C GLY A 6 9.05 2.65 4.56
N ASP A 7 8.91 3.36 5.70
CA ASP A 7 10.00 3.54 6.66
C ASP A 7 10.09 2.38 7.67
N SER A 8 8.96 1.74 7.99
CA SER A 8 8.88 0.69 9.00
C SER A 8 9.05 -0.73 8.46
N ILE A 9 8.78 -0.97 7.17
CA ILE A 9 8.78 -2.31 6.58
C ILE A 9 9.94 -2.40 5.60
N SER A 10 11.00 -3.10 6.00
CA SER A 10 12.25 -3.17 5.23
C SER A 10 12.13 -3.79 3.83
N SER A 11 11.03 -4.49 3.54
CA SER A 11 10.75 -5.06 2.21
C SER A 11 10.16 -4.05 1.23
N VAL A 12 9.68 -2.90 1.70
CA VAL A 12 9.18 -1.80 0.86
C VAL A 12 10.38 -0.98 0.38
N LEU A 13 10.66 -0.98 -0.92
CA LEU A 13 11.76 -0.21 -1.49
C LEU A 13 11.39 1.24 -1.74
N HIS A 14 10.14 1.46 -2.14
CA HIS A 14 9.58 2.76 -2.44
C HIS A 14 8.10 2.77 -2.10
N ALA A 15 7.60 3.91 -1.64
CA ALA A 15 6.18 4.13 -1.39
C ALA A 15 5.82 5.57 -1.77
N GLU A 16 4.80 5.73 -2.60
CA GLU A 16 4.26 7.01 -3.02
C GLU A 16 2.73 7.02 -2.88
N VAL A 17 2.18 8.15 -2.45
CA VAL A 17 0.73 8.37 -2.38
C VAL A 17 0.34 9.45 -3.38
N GLY A 18 -0.53 9.08 -4.31
CA GLY A 18 -1.19 9.99 -5.24
C GLY A 18 -2.66 10.19 -4.87
N VAL A 19 -3.21 11.33 -5.29
CA VAL A 19 -4.66 11.56 -5.28
C VAL A 19 -5.08 11.84 -6.72
N GLN A 20 -6.03 11.06 -7.21
CA GLN A 20 -6.66 11.29 -8.49
C GLN A 20 -7.93 12.12 -8.26
N ASP A 21 -8.04 13.21 -9.01
CA ASP A 21 -9.15 14.16 -8.90
C ASP A 21 -10.40 13.62 -9.61
N GLU A 22 -11.16 12.80 -8.89
CA GLU A 22 -12.45 12.22 -9.29
C GLU A 22 -13.51 12.47 -8.20
N ASP A 23 -14.78 12.17 -8.47
CA ASP A 23 -15.87 12.25 -7.48
C ASP A 23 -16.51 10.85 -7.26
N PRO A 24 -16.22 10.16 -6.14
CA PRO A 24 -15.33 10.57 -5.04
C PRO A 24 -13.84 10.43 -5.40
N PRO A 25 -12.94 11.21 -4.75
CA PRO A 25 -11.52 11.19 -5.06
C PRO A 25 -10.91 9.82 -4.76
N LEU A 26 -10.03 9.37 -5.65
CA LEU A 26 -9.29 8.13 -5.46
C LEU A 26 -7.93 8.43 -4.85
N ILE A 27 -7.62 7.74 -3.76
CA ILE A 27 -6.28 7.72 -3.18
C ILE A 27 -5.57 6.48 -3.71
N VAL A 28 -4.43 6.69 -4.37
CA VAL A 28 -3.61 5.62 -4.93
C VAL A 28 -2.33 5.51 -4.11
N LEU A 29 -2.01 4.30 -3.66
CA LEU A 29 -0.75 3.98 -3.00
C LEU A 29 0.05 3.08 -3.94
N ASN A 30 1.18 3.58 -4.43
CA ASN A 30 2.13 2.81 -5.22
C ASN A 30 3.29 2.39 -4.31
N MET A 31 3.65 1.11 -4.37
CA MET A 31 4.76 0.56 -3.60
C MET A 31 5.56 -0.39 -4.47
N ASP A 32 6.88 -0.28 -4.37
CA ASP A 32 7.81 -1.14 -5.09
C ASP A 32 8.45 -2.15 -4.12
N PHE A 33 8.56 -3.39 -4.61
CA PHE A 33 9.17 -4.51 -3.91
C PHE A 33 10.22 -5.14 -4.80
N ARG A 34 11.25 -5.77 -4.20
CA ARG A 34 12.32 -6.39 -4.99
C ARG A 34 11.89 -7.71 -5.62
N THR A 35 11.07 -8.46 -4.88
CA THR A 35 10.61 -9.80 -5.23
C THR A 35 9.16 -10.00 -4.81
N TRP A 36 8.52 -11.05 -5.32
CA TRP A 36 7.21 -11.49 -4.84
C TRP A 36 7.22 -11.90 -3.37
N GLU A 37 8.34 -12.45 -2.88
CA GLU A 37 8.50 -12.83 -1.47
C GLU A 37 8.47 -11.59 -0.55
N ASP A 38 9.07 -10.48 -0.98
CA ASP A 38 9.06 -9.21 -0.27
C ASP A 38 7.65 -8.60 -0.18
N LEU A 39 6.86 -8.73 -1.24
CA LEU A 39 5.44 -8.35 -1.25
C LEU A 39 4.62 -9.21 -0.28
N GLU A 40 4.83 -10.52 -0.27
CA GLU A 40 4.14 -11.42 0.66
C GLU A 40 4.52 -11.12 2.12
N ALA A 41 5.79 -10.84 2.38
CA ALA A 41 6.26 -10.42 3.71
C ALA A 41 5.59 -9.11 4.16
N TYR A 42 5.41 -8.15 3.25
CA TYR A 42 4.68 -6.91 3.51
C TYR A 42 3.19 -7.15 3.83
N ARG A 43 2.52 -8.04 3.08
CA ARG A 43 1.08 -8.34 3.25
C ARG A 43 0.72 -8.91 4.61
N VAL A 44 1.64 -9.66 5.24
CA VAL A 44 1.44 -10.23 6.57
C VAL A 44 2.07 -9.40 7.69
N HIS A 45 2.63 -8.22 7.36
CA HIS A 45 3.27 -7.37 8.36
C HIS A 45 2.22 -6.71 9.27
N THR A 46 2.48 -6.69 10.57
CA THR A 46 1.54 -6.16 11.58
C THR A 46 1.18 -4.70 11.35
N GLU A 47 2.13 -3.88 10.89
CA GLU A 47 1.87 -2.49 10.53
C GLU A 47 1.00 -2.34 9.28
N HIS A 48 1.17 -3.21 8.28
CA HIS A 48 0.30 -3.25 7.12
C HIS A 48 -1.14 -3.61 7.54
N GLU A 49 -1.32 -4.65 8.37
CA GLU A 49 -2.63 -5.05 8.89
C GLU A 49 -3.29 -3.89 9.67
N ALA A 50 -2.53 -3.19 10.50
CA ALA A 50 -3.01 -2.02 11.24
C ALA A 50 -3.44 -0.89 10.30
N ALA A 51 -2.65 -0.59 9.28
CA ALA A 51 -2.98 0.43 8.28
C ALA A 51 -4.26 0.08 7.50
N VAL A 52 -4.39 -1.16 7.01
CA VAL A 52 -5.59 -1.65 6.30
C VAL A 52 -6.82 -1.56 7.19
N LYS A 53 -6.71 -1.93 8.47
CA LYS A 53 -7.83 -1.83 9.43
C LYS A 53 -8.32 -0.40 9.60
N VAL A 54 -7.42 0.57 9.59
CA VAL A 54 -7.80 1.99 9.66
C VAL A 54 -8.42 2.43 8.34
N LEU A 55 -7.79 2.14 7.20
CA LEU A 55 -8.30 2.51 5.87
C LEU A 55 -9.73 2.05 5.63
N ARG A 56 -10.03 0.78 5.96
CA ARG A 56 -11.38 0.21 5.82
C ARG A 56 -12.48 0.97 6.55
N LYS A 57 -12.16 1.80 7.56
CA LYS A 57 -13.15 2.65 8.24
C LYS A 57 -13.47 3.93 7.47
N TYR A 58 -12.58 4.37 6.59
CA TYR A 58 -12.64 5.67 5.91
C TYR A 58 -12.82 5.56 4.40
N THR A 59 -12.62 4.37 3.81
CA THR A 59 -12.80 4.12 2.37
C THR A 59 -14.05 3.28 2.09
N THR A 60 -14.83 3.66 1.09
CA THR A 60 -16.00 2.91 0.60
C THR A 60 -15.62 1.72 -0.27
N LYS A 61 -14.48 1.79 -0.99
CA LYS A 61 -13.92 0.72 -1.81
C LYS A 61 -12.41 0.68 -1.63
N LEU A 62 -11.84 -0.52 -1.68
CA LEU A 62 -10.41 -0.76 -1.62
C LEU A 62 -10.06 -1.86 -2.62
N GLY A 63 -9.03 -1.63 -3.42
CA GLY A 63 -8.52 -2.57 -4.41
C GLY A 63 -7.00 -2.50 -4.47
N ALA A 64 -6.39 -3.56 -4.96
CA ALA A 64 -4.95 -3.64 -5.19
C ALA A 64 -4.71 -4.37 -6.51
N VAL A 65 -3.66 -3.95 -7.22
CA VAL A 65 -3.16 -4.62 -8.41
C VAL A 65 -1.68 -4.81 -8.21
N ASP A 66 -1.25 -6.07 -8.17
CA ASP A 66 0.15 -6.43 -8.04
C ASP A 66 0.64 -6.98 -9.37
N TYR A 67 1.81 -6.54 -9.80
CA TYR A 67 2.40 -6.92 -11.08
C TYR A 67 3.92 -6.85 -11.00
N GLU A 68 4.57 -7.54 -11.93
CA GLU A 68 6.01 -7.49 -12.13
C GLU A 68 6.31 -6.70 -13.41
N ILE A 69 7.29 -5.80 -13.36
CA ILE A 69 7.71 -5.03 -14.53
C ILE A 69 8.56 -5.96 -15.42
N PRO A 70 8.21 -6.12 -16.70
CA PRO A 70 8.95 -7.00 -17.63
C PRO A 70 10.37 -6.52 -17.96
#